data_AF-A0A258FJ84-F1
#
_entry.id   AF-A0A258FJ84-F1
#
_cell.length_a   1.000
_cell.length_b   1.000
_cell.length_c   1.000
_cell.angle_alpha   90.00
_cell.angle_beta   90.00
_cell.angle_gamma   90.00
#
_symmetry.space_group_name_H-M   'P 1'
#
loop_
_entity.id
_entity.type
_entity.pdbx_description
1 polymer ?
#
loop_
_entity_poly.entity_id
_entity_poly.type
_entity_poly.pdbx_seq_one_letter_code
_entity_poly.pdbx_strand_id
1 'polypeptide(L)'
;MNVSYTGDPERYIDCGRITSFVKNAQGERTYDFAGAKAQQNYEILKPAVGLFFLDRRMSLEGRVNLIFEEVGPTTTKVTANTRYVVVRTQNVRSAAGGIPGNSSETISFNSGSGASFPANQQGQSAECVSRGTLETEILSAVQ
;
A
#
# COMPACT_ATOMS: atom_id res chain seq x y z
N MET A 1 0.60 14.71 -21.48
CA MET A 1 0.42 13.27 -21.81
C MET A 1 -0.01 12.54 -20.55
N ASN A 2 -0.92 11.56 -20.65
CA ASN A 2 -1.38 10.80 -19.48
C ASN A 2 -0.93 9.34 -19.55
N VAL A 3 -0.38 8.83 -18.46
CA VAL A 3 0.06 7.45 -18.30
C VAL A 3 -0.60 6.88 -17.05
N SER A 4 -1.06 5.62 -17.08
CA SER A 4 -1.61 4.96 -15.91
C SER A 4 -0.88 3.65 -15.61
N TYR A 5 -0.65 3.40 -14.33
CA TYR A 5 -0.15 2.14 -13.78
C TYR A 5 -1.21 1.52 -12.89
N THR A 6 -1.41 0.20 -12.98
CA THR A 6 -2.22 -0.56 -12.03
C THR A 6 -1.46 -1.83 -11.67
N GLY A 7 -1.22 -2.07 -10.38
CA GLY A 7 -0.53 -3.28 -9.96
C GLY A 7 -0.03 -3.27 -8.52
N ASP A 8 1.10 -3.96 -8.32
CA ASP A 8 1.79 -4.11 -7.03
C ASP A 8 2.22 -2.73 -6.50
N PRO A 9 1.81 -2.35 -5.27
CA PRO A 9 2.23 -1.09 -4.67
C PRO A 9 3.68 -1.09 -4.17
N GLU A 10 4.29 -2.26 -3.91
CA GLU A 10 5.44 -2.41 -3.01
C GLU A 10 6.66 -1.61 -3.45
N ARG A 11 6.84 -1.35 -4.75
CA ARG A 11 7.94 -0.52 -5.26
C ARG A 11 7.67 0.97 -5.21
N TYR A 12 6.41 1.39 -5.29
CA TYR A 12 6.03 2.77 -5.59
C TYR A 12 5.57 3.57 -4.36
N ILE A 13 5.10 2.89 -3.32
CA ILE A 13 4.67 3.52 -2.08
C ILE A 13 5.29 2.82 -0.88
N ASP A 14 5.52 3.58 0.19
CA ASP A 14 5.92 3.05 1.49
C ASP A 14 4.77 3.15 2.46
N CYS A 15 4.32 2.03 3.03
CA CYS A 15 3.27 1.99 4.05
C CYS A 15 3.80 1.43 5.39
N GLY A 16 5.11 1.60 5.65
CA GLY A 16 5.80 1.06 6.81
C GLY A 16 5.98 -0.45 6.75
N ARG A 17 6.08 -1.08 7.92
CA ARG A 17 6.20 -2.53 8.09
C ARG A 17 5.08 -3.09 8.95
N ILE A 18 4.68 -4.32 8.64
CA ILE A 18 3.74 -5.09 9.47
C ILE A 18 4.52 -6.21 10.14
N THR A 19 4.52 -6.18 11.46
CA THR A 19 5.11 -7.23 12.30
C THR A 19 4.03 -7.93 13.11
N SER A 20 4.06 -9.25 13.16
CA SER A 20 3.21 -10.02 14.06
C SER A 20 3.94 -11.21 14.64
N PHE A 21 3.66 -11.50 15.91
CA PHE A 21 4.16 -12.67 16.60
C PHE A 21 2.98 -13.46 17.16
N VAL A 22 2.99 -14.77 16.92
CA VAL A 22 1.96 -15.69 17.38
C VAL A 22 2.62 -16.90 18.03
N LYS A 23 2.18 -17.24 19.24
CA LYS A 23 2.55 -18.46 19.95
C LYS A 23 1.29 -19.20 20.34
N ASN A 24 1.11 -20.42 19.83
CA ASN A 24 -0.03 -21.27 20.15
C ASN A 24 0.38 -22.76 20.20
N ALA A 25 -0.60 -23.67 20.32
CA ALA A 25 -0.34 -25.12 20.39
C ALA A 25 0.40 -25.68 19.16
N GLN A 26 0.39 -24.98 18.03
CA GLN A 26 1.09 -25.37 16.80
C GLN A 26 2.50 -24.75 16.71
N GLY A 27 2.97 -24.05 17.74
CA GLY A 27 4.30 -23.46 17.82
C GLY A 27 4.33 -21.93 17.74
N GLU A 28 5.51 -21.41 17.43
CA GLU A 28 5.81 -19.99 17.33
C GLU A 28 5.98 -19.57 15.87
N ARG A 29 5.39 -18.43 15.49
CA ARG A 29 5.49 -17.84 14.16
C ARG A 29 5.71 -16.35 14.26
N THR A 30 6.62 -15.84 13.46
CA THR A 30 6.90 -14.40 13.30
C THR A 30 6.66 -14.01 11.85
N TYR A 31 5.90 -12.95 11.63
CA TYR A 31 5.66 -12.34 10.33
C TYR A 31 6.28 -10.96 10.33
N ASP A 32 7.03 -10.63 9.28
CA ASP A 32 7.57 -9.29 9.06
C ASP A 32 7.66 -9.01 7.55
N PHE A 33 6.92 -8.01 7.09
CA PHE A 33 6.80 -7.68 5.67
C PHE A 33 6.47 -6.21 5.44
N ALA A 34 6.72 -5.72 4.22
CA ALA A 34 6.37 -4.36 3.83
C ALA A 34 4.86 -4.15 3.90
N GLY A 35 4.42 -3.05 4.50
CA GLY A 35 3.01 -2.68 4.55
C GLY A 35 2.40 -2.49 3.16
N ALA A 36 3.21 -2.19 2.15
CA ALA A 36 2.79 -2.01 0.77
C ALA A 36 2.72 -3.33 -0.05
N LYS A 37 3.08 -4.48 0.54
CA LYS A 37 3.09 -5.78 -0.16
C LYS A 37 1.72 -6.12 -0.75
N ALA A 38 1.70 -6.48 -2.03
CA ALA A 38 0.46 -6.72 -2.78
C ALA A 38 -0.44 -7.81 -2.19
N GLN A 39 0.14 -8.87 -1.64
CA GLN A 39 -0.62 -9.90 -0.93
C GLN A 39 0.21 -10.54 0.19
N GLN A 40 -0.42 -10.73 1.34
CA GLN A 40 0.16 -11.49 2.44
C GLN A 40 -0.90 -12.18 3.29
N ASN A 41 -0.69 -13.47 3.55
CA ASN A 41 -1.40 -14.20 4.59
C ASN A 41 -0.57 -14.19 5.87
N TYR A 42 -1.20 -13.85 7.00
CA TYR A 42 -0.53 -13.87 8.29
C TYR A 42 -1.53 -14.06 9.43
N GLU A 43 -1.00 -14.29 10.62
CA GLU A 43 -1.80 -14.52 11.81
C GLU A 43 -1.60 -13.37 12.80
N ILE A 44 -2.63 -13.09 13.60
CA ILE A 44 -2.52 -12.26 14.79
C ILE A 44 -3.15 -12.99 15.97
N LEU A 45 -2.54 -12.86 17.13
CA LEU A 45 -3.09 -13.34 18.39
C LEU A 45 -3.47 -12.14 19.25
N LYS A 46 -4.76 -11.95 19.51
CA LYS A 46 -5.24 -10.91 20.43
C LYS A 46 -5.52 -11.54 21.78
N PRO A 47 -4.82 -11.11 22.86
CA PRO A 47 -5.12 -11.57 24.21
C PRO A 47 -6.62 -11.38 24.52
N ALA A 48 -7.23 -12.38 25.16
CA ALA A 48 -8.67 -12.46 25.46
C ALA A 48 -9.66 -12.62 24.28
N VAL A 49 -9.24 -12.44 23.03
CA VAL A 49 -10.14 -12.62 21.85
C VAL A 49 -9.82 -13.91 21.09
N GLY A 50 -8.54 -14.20 20.89
CA GLY A 50 -8.10 -15.44 20.22
C GLY A 50 -7.24 -15.20 18.98
N LEU A 51 -7.06 -16.29 18.23
CA LEU A 51 -6.23 -16.37 17.02
C LEU A 51 -7.06 -16.01 15.78
N PHE A 52 -6.50 -15.16 14.92
CA PHE A 52 -7.10 -14.78 13.65
C PHE A 52 -6.14 -15.02 12.49
N PHE A 53 -6.69 -15.50 11.38
CA PHE A 53 -6.03 -15.63 10.09
C PHE A 53 -6.46 -14.49 9.18
N LEU A 54 -5.50 -13.79 8.60
CA LEU A 54 -5.73 -12.64 7.73
C LEU A 54 -5.21 -12.94 6.33
N ASP A 55 -6.03 -12.69 5.31
CA ASP A 55 -5.61 -12.51 3.91
C ASP A 55 -5.72 -11.02 3.60
N ARG A 56 -4.57 -10.34 3.49
CA ARG A 56 -4.47 -8.92 3.21
C ARG A 56 -3.98 -8.73 1.78
N ARG A 57 -4.69 -7.94 1.00
CA ARG A 57 -4.30 -7.58 -0.36
C ARG A 57 -4.27 -6.06 -0.54
N MET A 58 -3.30 -5.61 -1.32
CA MET A 58 -3.17 -4.22 -1.71
C MET A 58 -2.97 -4.09 -3.21
N SER A 59 -3.54 -3.02 -3.77
CA SER A 59 -3.33 -2.62 -5.15
C SER A 59 -3.12 -1.12 -5.23
N LEU A 60 -2.29 -0.71 -6.19
CA LEU A 60 -2.06 0.68 -6.51
C LEU A 60 -2.56 0.98 -7.92
N GLU A 61 -3.27 2.08 -8.06
CA GLU A 61 -3.50 2.77 -9.32
C GLU A 61 -2.76 4.12 -9.29
N GLY A 62 -1.81 4.31 -10.21
CA GLY A 62 -1.07 5.56 -10.39
C GLY A 62 -1.50 6.24 -11.68
N ARG A 63 -2.02 7.47 -11.60
CA ARG A 63 -2.37 8.28 -12.78
C ARG A 63 -1.37 9.41 -12.91
N VAL A 64 -0.54 9.36 -13.95
CA VAL A 64 0.58 10.27 -14.17
C VAL A 64 0.24 11.25 -15.28
N ASN A 65 0.33 12.54 -14.97
CA ASN A 65 0.23 13.62 -15.94
C ASN A 65 1.63 14.18 -16.21
N LEU A 66 2.05 14.10 -17.47
CA LEU A 66 3.32 14.63 -17.97
C LEU A 66 3.08 15.98 -18.64
N ILE A 67 3.78 16.99 -18.14
CA ILE A 67 3.74 18.37 -18.60
C ILE A 67 5.08 18.67 -19.27
N PHE A 68 5.03 19.14 -20.52
CA PHE A 68 6.20 19.54 -21.30
C PHE A 68 6.18 21.05 -21.44
N GLU A 69 7.26 21.69 -21.02
CA GLU A 69 7.42 23.15 -21.04
C GLU A 69 8.67 23.49 -21.86
N GLU A 70 8.52 24.36 -22.86
CA GLU A 70 9.68 24.91 -23.57
C GLU A 70 10.37 25.94 -22.66
N VAL A 71 11.63 25.68 -22.32
CA VAL A 71 12.46 26.59 -21.50
C VAL A 71 13.50 27.33 -22.35
N GLY A 72 13.70 26.91 -23.59
CA GLY A 72 14.53 27.57 -24.59
C GLY A 72 14.56 26.79 -25.91
N PRO A 73 15.28 27.29 -26.93
CA PRO A 73 15.20 26.75 -28.30
C PRO A 73 15.66 25.29 -28.46
N THR A 74 16.37 24.75 -27.47
CA THR A 74 16.90 23.37 -27.44
C THR A 74 16.62 22.66 -26.12
N THR A 75 15.82 23.26 -25.25
CA THR A 75 15.59 22.75 -23.89
C THR A 75 14.10 22.64 -23.62
N THR A 76 13.66 21.44 -23.27
CA THR A 76 12.31 21.16 -22.79
C THR A 76 12.40 20.65 -21.36
N LYS A 77 11.63 21.24 -20.46
CA LYS A 77 11.44 20.73 -19.11
C LYS A 77 10.24 19.79 -19.12
N VAL A 78 10.43 18.59 -18.56
CA VAL A 78 9.36 17.60 -18.42
C VAL A 78 9.07 17.39 -16.94
N THR A 79 7.82 17.54 -16.54
CA THR A 79 7.36 17.33 -15.16
C THR A 79 6.35 16.18 -15.12
N ALA A 80 6.56 15.21 -14.22
CA ALA A 80 5.62 14.12 -13.96
C ALA A 80 4.90 14.34 -12.63
N ASN A 81 3.57 14.45 -12.67
CA ASN A 81 2.73 14.53 -11.48
C ASN A 81 1.82 13.31 -11.41
N THR A 82 1.91 12.53 -10.34
CA THR A 82 1.13 11.32 -10.14
C THR A 82 0.09 11.49 -9.06
N ARG A 83 -1.12 11.03 -9.35
CA ARG A 83 -2.16 10.74 -8.37
C ARG A 83 -2.10 9.25 -8.03
N TYR A 84 -1.85 8.93 -6.76
CA TYR A 84 -1.86 7.56 -6.24
C TYR A 84 -3.23 7.26 -5.62
N VAL A 85 -3.85 6.15 -6.02
CA VAL A 85 -5.05 5.58 -5.39
C VAL A 85 -4.70 4.18 -4.93
N VAL A 86 -4.75 3.97 -3.62
CA VAL A 86 -4.32 2.72 -2.99
C VAL A 86 -5.53 2.06 -2.36
N VAL A 87 -5.78 0.82 -2.72
CA VAL A 87 -6.86 0.01 -2.16
C VAL A 87 -6.24 -1.08 -1.27
N ARG A 88 -6.82 -1.25 -0.09
CA ARG A 88 -6.51 -2.33 0.85
C ARG A 88 -7.77 -3.15 1.08
N THR A 89 -7.68 -4.45 0.85
CA THR A 89 -8.74 -5.40 1.22
C THR A 89 -8.20 -6.39 2.25
N GLN A 90 -9.05 -6.78 3.19
CA GLN A 90 -8.70 -7.75 4.22
C GLN A 90 -9.86 -8.72 4.45
N ASN A 91 -9.53 -10.01 4.46
CA ASN A 91 -10.42 -11.06 4.93
C ASN A 91 -9.87 -11.63 6.24
N VAL A 92 -10.70 -11.66 7.27
CA VAL A 92 -10.33 -12.07 8.62
C VAL A 92 -11.17 -13.27 9.02
N ARG A 93 -10.51 -14.34 9.46
CA ARG A 93 -11.15 -15.57 9.96
C ARG A 93 -10.68 -15.86 11.38
N SER A 94 -11.62 -16.15 12.28
CA SER A 94 -11.33 -16.59 13.65
C SER A 94 -11.01 -18.08 13.68
N ALA A 95 -10.01 -18.50 14.45
CA ALA A 95 -9.72 -19.91 14.68
C ALA A 95 -10.81 -20.62 15.51
N ALA A 96 -11.58 -19.88 16.31
CA ALA A 96 -12.66 -20.41 17.14
C ALA A 96 -13.97 -20.65 16.36
N GLY A 97 -13.97 -20.41 15.04
CA GLY A 97 -15.20 -20.37 14.22
C GLY A 97 -15.88 -19.00 14.28
N GLY A 98 -16.81 -18.76 13.36
CA GLY A 98 -17.54 -17.48 13.22
C GLY A 98 -17.66 -17.02 11.77
N ILE A 99 -18.45 -15.96 11.56
CA ILE A 99 -18.61 -15.33 10.23
C ILE A 99 -17.31 -14.57 9.90
N PRO A 100 -16.70 -14.79 8.72
CA PRO A 100 -15.54 -14.03 8.28
C PRO A 100 -15.83 -12.53 8.23
N GLY A 101 -14.89 -11.73 8.68
CA GLY A 101 -14.94 -10.27 8.53
C GLY A 101 -14.23 -9.86 7.25
N ASN A 102 -14.88 -9.05 6.41
CA ASN A 102 -14.28 -8.50 5.20
C ASN A 102 -14.25 -6.98 5.31
N SER A 103 -13.13 -6.36 4.94
CA SER A 103 -13.02 -4.91 4.82
C SER A 103 -12.35 -4.52 3.50
N SER A 104 -12.72 -3.34 3.00
CA SER A 104 -12.10 -2.70 1.84
C SER A 104 -12.00 -1.21 2.10
N GLU A 105 -10.80 -0.67 2.02
CA GLU A 105 -10.51 0.73 2.30
C GLU A 105 -9.70 1.31 1.14
N THR A 106 -9.91 2.59 0.87
CA THR A 106 -9.19 3.31 -0.17
C THR A 106 -8.61 4.59 0.41
N ILE A 107 -7.36 4.86 0.07
CA ILE A 107 -6.71 6.16 0.32
C ILE A 107 -6.14 6.68 -0.97
N SER A 108 -5.81 7.97 -0.98
CA SER A 108 -5.25 8.56 -2.17
C SER A 108 -4.40 9.78 -1.83
N PHE A 109 -3.25 9.91 -2.45
CA PHE A 109 -2.33 11.05 -2.29
C PHE A 109 -1.69 11.44 -3.64
N ASN A 110 -0.89 12.51 -3.66
CA ASN A 110 -0.16 12.96 -4.86
C ASN A 110 1.34 12.64 -4.70
N SER A 111 2.10 12.80 -5.78
CA SER A 111 3.57 12.74 -5.75
C SER A 111 4.14 13.64 -4.66
N GLY A 112 5.10 13.11 -3.89
CA GLY A 112 5.74 13.80 -2.78
C GLY A 112 4.89 13.90 -1.51
N SER A 113 3.66 13.37 -1.49
CA SER A 113 2.80 13.37 -0.31
C SER A 113 2.42 11.94 0.12
N GLY A 114 1.66 11.87 1.22
CA GLY A 114 1.09 10.62 1.75
C GLY A 114 -0.35 10.78 2.21
N ALA A 115 -0.96 9.67 2.61
CA ALA A 115 -2.26 9.61 3.26
C ALA A 115 -2.35 8.37 4.16
N SER A 116 -3.25 8.41 5.15
CA SER A 116 -3.43 7.33 6.10
C SER A 116 -4.77 6.62 5.90
N PHE A 117 -4.74 5.29 6.01
CA PHE A 117 -5.98 4.51 6.12
C PHE A 117 -6.73 4.88 7.41
N PRO A 118 -8.06 4.64 7.47
CA PRO A 118 -8.82 4.82 8.70
C PRO A 118 -8.14 4.11 9.88
N ALA A 119 -8.21 4.73 11.05
CA ALA A 119 -7.69 4.13 12.27
C ALA A 119 -8.51 2.88 12.62
N ASN A 120 -7.83 1.83 13.08
CA ASN A 120 -8.47 0.65 13.63
C ASN A 120 -9.12 0.97 15.00
N GLN A 121 -9.81 -0.01 15.59
CA GLN A 121 -10.44 0.14 16.92
C GLN A 121 -9.45 0.49 18.06
N GLN A 122 -8.15 0.35 17.83
CA GLN A 122 -7.08 0.66 18.76
C GLN A 122 -6.44 2.04 18.46
N GLY A 123 -7.03 2.83 17.56
CA GLY A 123 -6.54 4.14 17.17
C GLY A 123 -5.33 4.12 16.23
N GLN A 124 -4.93 2.95 15.73
CA GLN A 124 -3.75 2.81 14.87
C GLN A 124 -4.15 2.93 13.39
N SER A 125 -3.48 3.81 12.66
CA SER A 125 -3.62 3.95 11.20
C SER A 125 -2.33 3.55 10.50
N ALA A 126 -2.45 3.13 9.23
CA ALA A 126 -1.30 2.91 8.37
C ALA A 126 -1.18 4.10 7.42
N GLU A 127 -0.12 4.89 7.59
CA GLU A 127 0.25 5.95 6.66
C GLU A 127 1.00 5.35 5.46
N CYS A 128 0.65 5.79 4.26
CA CYS A 128 1.35 5.47 3.04
C CYS A 128 1.89 6.75 2.40
N VAL A 129 3.16 6.74 1.98
CA VAL A 129 3.83 7.85 1.30
C VAL A 129 4.33 7.42 -0.07
N SER A 130 4.31 8.33 -1.04
CA SER A 130 4.91 8.09 -2.36
C SER A 130 6.43 8.01 -2.29
N ARG A 131 7.04 7.11 -3.07
CA ARG A 131 8.52 7.00 -3.17
C ARG A 131 9.16 7.81 -4.29
N GLY A 132 8.37 8.30 -5.25
CA GLY A 132 8.89 8.99 -6.45
C GLY A 132 9.40 8.04 -7.55
N THR A 133 9.41 6.72 -7.29
CA THR A 133 9.97 5.73 -8.22
C THR A 133 9.17 5.63 -9.52
N LEU A 134 7.83 5.76 -9.46
CA LEU A 134 6.98 5.69 -10.64
C LEU A 134 7.23 6.88 -11.58
N GLU A 135 7.34 8.08 -11.01
CA GLU A 135 7.65 9.31 -11.73
C GLU A 135 9.04 9.21 -12.38
N THR A 136 10.02 8.71 -11.63
CA THR A 136 11.40 8.56 -12.11
C THR A 136 11.49 7.58 -13.27
N GLU A 137 10.82 6.42 -13.17
CA GLU A 137 10.78 5.41 -14.24
C GLU A 137 10.14 5.98 -15.52
N ILE A 138 9.05 6.74 -15.39
CA ILE A 138 8.37 7.35 -16.54
C ILE A 138 9.21 8.47 -17.16
N LEU A 139 9.80 9.35 -16.34
CA LEU A 139 10.65 10.44 -16.84
C LEU A 139 11.88 9.90 -17.56
N SER A 140 12.46 8.79 -17.09
CA SER A 140 13.60 8.14 -17.73
C SER A 140 13.26 7.54 -19.11
N ALA A 141 11.98 7.24 -19.37
CA ALA A 141 11.54 6.67 -20.64
C ALA A 141 11.23 7.73 -21.72
N VAL A 142 11.19 9.02 -21.35
CA VAL A 142 10.88 10.14 -22.25
C VAL A 142 12.04 11.12 -22.43
N GLN A 143 13.19 10.82 -21.84
CA GLN A 143 14.45 11.56 -22.03
C GLN A 143 15.23 11.03 -23.24
#